data_AF-A0A4Y5RBB2-F1
#
_entry.id   AF-A0A4Y5RBB2-F1
#
_cell.length_a   1.000
_cell.length_b   1.000
_cell.length_c   1.000
_cell.angle_alpha   90.00
_cell.angle_beta   90.00
_cell.angle_gamma   90.00
#
_symmetry.space_group_name_H-M   'P 1'
#
loop_
_entity.id
_entity.type
_entity.pdbx_description
1 polymer ?
#
loop_
_entity_poly.entity_id
_entity_poly.type
_entity_poly.pdbx_seq_one_letter_code
_entity_poly.pdbx_strand_id
1 'polypeptide(L)'
;MTRTRRGNTARKRIKKVRSLVLSVQRAYSRLTRRMSQQKIRALDSAHRDRDRQKRNFRRLWITRINAVMRERGVASSYSRLIHDLYKRQLLLNRKILAQIAISNRNSIYIISNETVKEVDWKESAGINGVPRRMNSGRVE
;
A
#
# COMPACT_ATOMS: atom_id res chain seq x y z
N MET A 1 51.70 13.48 29.20
CA MET A 1 50.25 13.25 28.93
C MET A 1 49.66 12.36 30.01
N THR A 2 48.46 12.67 30.50
CA THR A 2 47.82 11.95 31.61
C THR A 2 46.92 10.83 31.10
N ARG A 3 47.09 9.59 31.60
CA ARG A 3 46.28 8.43 31.18
C ARG A 3 44.87 8.47 31.77
N THR A 4 43.86 8.69 30.94
CA THR A 4 42.44 8.64 31.35
C THR A 4 41.84 7.23 31.17
N ARG A 5 41.18 6.70 32.21
CA ARG A 5 40.51 5.40 32.14
C ARG A 5 39.15 5.51 31.44
N ARG A 6 38.71 4.43 30.78
CA ARG A 6 37.46 4.37 29.99
C ARG A 6 36.16 4.49 30.81
N GLY A 7 36.22 4.28 32.13
CA GLY A 7 35.11 4.48 33.07
C GLY A 7 33.83 3.71 32.73
N ASN A 8 32.68 4.27 33.10
CA ASN A 8 31.35 3.66 32.92
C ASN A 8 30.73 3.87 31.53
N THR A 9 31.36 4.68 30.67
CA THR A 9 30.86 5.08 29.35
C THR A 9 30.60 3.87 28.46
N ALA A 10 31.49 2.86 28.52
CA ALA A 10 31.31 1.61 27.79
C ALA A 10 30.08 0.80 28.27
N ARG A 11 29.86 0.73 29.59
CA ARG A 11 28.70 0.03 30.17
C ARG A 11 27.39 0.74 29.81
N LYS A 12 27.35 2.07 29.87
CA LYS A 12 26.19 2.89 29.45
C LYS A 12 25.80 2.59 27.99
N ARG A 13 26.77 2.55 27.08
CA ARG A 13 26.55 2.21 25.66
C ARG A 13 25.96 0.80 25.50
N ILE A 14 26.52 -0.20 26.20
CA ILE A 14 26.03 -1.58 26.13
C ILE A 14 24.60 -1.67 26.67
N LYS A 15 24.27 -1.00 27.79
CA LYS A 15 22.91 -0.97 28.35
C LYS A 15 21.90 -0.38 27.35
N LYS A 16 22.26 0.70 26.64
CA LYS A 16 21.44 1.32 25.60
C LYS A 16 21.22 0.41 24.38
N VAL A 17 22.23 -0.36 23.97
CA VAL A 17 22.07 -1.31 22.86
C VAL A 17 21.23 -2.51 23.31
N ARG A 18 21.47 -3.01 24.53
CA ARG A 18 20.73 -4.14 25.10
C ARG A 18 19.25 -3.83 25.22
N SER A 19 18.87 -2.61 25.64
CA SER A 19 17.46 -2.21 25.75
C SER A 19 16.70 -2.29 24.43
N LEU A 20 17.37 -2.07 23.29
CA LEU A 20 16.77 -2.17 21.96
C LEU A 20 16.57 -3.62 21.47
N VAL A 21 17.27 -4.58 22.09
CA VAL A 21 17.39 -5.98 21.62
C VAL A 21 16.85 -6.96 22.66
N LEU A 22 16.17 -6.49 23.73
CA LEU A 22 15.74 -7.31 24.87
C LEU A 22 14.87 -8.50 24.47
N SER A 23 13.93 -8.29 23.55
CA SER A 23 13.00 -9.32 23.09
C SER A 23 13.59 -10.25 22.02
N VAL A 24 14.84 -10.03 21.60
CA VAL A 24 15.46 -10.88 20.58
C VAL A 24 15.93 -12.19 21.21
N GLN A 25 15.52 -13.29 20.58
CA GLN A 25 15.80 -14.64 21.03
C GLN A 25 17.31 -14.98 20.99
N ARG A 26 17.66 -16.04 21.72
CA ARG A 26 18.99 -16.68 21.71
C ARG A 26 20.12 -15.73 22.12
N ALA A 27 21.31 -15.94 21.56
CA ALA A 27 22.52 -15.21 21.90
C ALA A 27 22.50 -13.72 21.51
N TYR A 28 21.49 -13.28 20.75
CA TYR A 28 21.38 -11.89 20.29
C TYR A 28 21.01 -10.91 21.40
N SER A 29 20.44 -11.36 22.51
CA SER A 29 20.17 -10.53 23.71
C SER A 29 21.26 -10.62 24.80
N ARG A 30 22.22 -11.54 24.63
CA ARG A 30 23.28 -11.86 25.61
C ARG A 30 24.66 -11.36 25.18
N LEU A 31 25.08 -11.63 23.95
CA LEU A 31 26.44 -11.30 23.45
C LEU A 31 26.50 -9.89 22.85
N THR A 32 27.40 -9.04 23.35
CA THR A 32 27.52 -7.62 22.93
C THR A 32 27.83 -7.43 21.44
N ARG A 33 28.67 -8.30 20.87
CA ARG A 33 29.00 -8.29 19.43
C ARG A 33 27.77 -8.62 18.59
N ARG A 34 27.02 -9.68 18.95
CA ARG A 34 25.79 -10.09 18.23
C ARG A 34 24.66 -9.07 18.42
N MET A 35 24.50 -8.51 19.62
CA MET A 35 23.56 -7.41 19.90
C MET A 35 23.78 -6.24 18.95
N SER A 36 25.03 -5.83 18.75
CA SER A 36 25.37 -4.70 17.88
C SER A 36 25.05 -4.98 16.41
N GLN A 37 25.35 -6.18 15.92
CA GLN A 37 25.01 -6.62 14.56
C GLN A 37 23.49 -6.69 14.37
N GLN A 38 22.77 -7.25 15.33
CA GLN A 38 21.32 -7.36 15.28
C GLN A 38 20.64 -6.00 15.27
N LYS A 39 21.12 -5.05 16.07
CA LYS A 39 20.63 -3.67 16.08
C LYS A 39 20.73 -3.06 14.68
N ILE A 40 21.86 -3.19 14.01
CA ILE A 40 22.08 -2.62 12.66
C ILE A 40 21.09 -3.24 11.67
N ARG A 41 20.98 -4.58 11.66
CA ARG A 41 20.04 -5.30 10.78
C ARG A 41 18.58 -4.90 11.03
N ALA A 42 18.18 -4.80 12.29
CA ALA A 42 16.82 -4.42 12.65
C ALA A 42 16.48 -2.99 12.20
N LEU A 43 17.42 -2.05 12.33
CA LEU A 43 17.22 -0.67 11.88
C LEU A 43 17.14 -0.57 10.36
N ASP A 44 18.00 -1.30 9.64
CA ASP A 44 17.98 -1.36 8.17
C ASP A 44 16.65 -1.95 7.65
N SER A 45 16.24 -3.10 8.19
CA SER A 45 14.94 -3.70 7.85
C SER A 45 13.78 -2.76 8.20
N ALA A 46 13.77 -2.13 9.37
CA ALA A 46 12.72 -1.18 9.75
C ALA A 46 12.66 0.02 8.81
N HIS A 47 13.80 0.52 8.31
CA HIS A 47 13.81 1.58 7.31
C HIS A 47 13.22 1.11 5.99
N ARG A 48 13.70 -0.02 5.45
CA ARG A 48 13.19 -0.64 4.22
C ARG A 48 11.69 -0.93 4.29
N ASP A 49 11.23 -1.47 5.40
CA ASP A 49 9.86 -1.95 5.56
C ASP A 49 8.84 -0.81 5.70
N ARG A 50 9.24 0.39 6.17
CA ARG A 50 8.34 1.57 6.16
C ARG A 50 7.88 1.92 4.74
N ASP A 51 8.76 1.80 3.75
CA ASP A 51 8.39 2.07 2.35
C ASP A 51 7.66 0.88 1.72
N ARG A 52 8.05 -0.34 2.07
CA ARG A 52 7.33 -1.55 1.63
C ARG A 52 5.90 -1.59 2.19
N GLN A 53 5.67 -1.11 3.41
CA GLN A 53 4.36 -1.07 4.06
C GLN A 53 3.35 -0.24 3.24
N LYS A 54 3.78 0.88 2.64
CA LYS A 54 2.96 1.71 1.75
C LYS A 54 2.49 0.90 0.53
N ARG A 55 3.38 0.10 -0.06
CA ARG A 55 3.07 -0.79 -1.20
C ARG A 55 2.14 -1.94 -0.78
N ASN A 56 2.41 -2.55 0.37
CA ASN A 56 1.61 -3.67 0.90
C ASN A 56 0.17 -3.24 1.20
N PHE A 57 -0.03 -2.08 1.82
CA PHE A 57 -1.38 -1.55 2.06
C PHE A 57 -2.12 -1.26 0.76
N ARG A 58 -1.44 -0.63 -0.22
CA ARG A 58 -2.05 -0.40 -1.53
C ARG A 58 -2.46 -1.70 -2.20
N ARG A 59 -1.61 -2.74 -2.16
CA ARG A 59 -1.92 -4.07 -2.68
C ARG A 59 -3.14 -4.67 -1.97
N LEU A 60 -3.18 -4.59 -0.64
CA LEU A 60 -4.30 -5.07 0.17
C LEU A 60 -5.62 -4.37 -0.19
N TRP A 61 -5.62 -3.05 -0.34
CA TRP A 61 -6.81 -2.30 -0.72
C TRP A 61 -7.33 -2.69 -2.10
N ILE A 62 -6.45 -2.89 -3.07
CA ILE A 62 -6.82 -3.37 -4.41
C ILE A 62 -7.45 -4.77 -4.32
N THR A 63 -6.82 -5.70 -3.58
CA THR A 63 -7.35 -7.06 -3.41
C THR A 63 -8.73 -7.04 -2.77
N ARG A 64 -8.95 -6.21 -1.74
CA ARG A 64 -10.25 -6.08 -1.06
C ARG A 64 -11.34 -5.56 -1.99
N ILE A 65 -11.06 -4.50 -2.76
CA ILE A 65 -12.01 -3.94 -3.72
C ILE A 65 -12.32 -4.99 -4.79
N ASN A 66 -11.30 -5.66 -5.33
CA ASN A 66 -11.47 -6.68 -6.37
C ASN A 66 -12.31 -7.87 -5.88
N ALA A 67 -12.16 -8.29 -4.61
CA ALA A 67 -12.96 -9.36 -4.02
C ALA A 67 -14.46 -8.98 -3.99
N VAL A 68 -14.79 -7.79 -3.50
CA VAL A 68 -16.19 -7.31 -3.43
C VAL A 68 -16.82 -7.15 -4.82
N MET A 69 -16.03 -6.72 -5.81
CA MET A 69 -16.49 -6.64 -7.20
C MET A 69 -16.80 -8.01 -7.80
N ARG A 70 -16.01 -9.03 -7.48
CA ARG A 70 -16.24 -10.39 -7.98
C ARG A 70 -17.50 -11.04 -7.41
N GLU A 71 -17.84 -10.76 -6.14
CA GLU A 71 -19.01 -11.35 -5.48
C GLU A 71 -20.36 -10.92 -6.07
N ARG A 72 -20.44 -9.74 -6.73
CA ARG A 72 -21.71 -9.18 -7.22
C ARG A 72 -21.97 -9.35 -8.72
N GLY A 73 -21.08 -10.04 -9.43
CA GLY A 73 -21.23 -10.32 -10.85
C GLY A 73 -20.15 -9.68 -11.74
N VAL A 74 -19.99 -10.29 -12.92
CA VAL A 74 -18.76 -10.33 -13.73
C VAL A 74 -18.44 -9.03 -14.50
N ALA A 75 -19.37 -8.06 -14.56
CA ALA A 75 -19.28 -6.95 -15.51
C ALA A 75 -18.28 -5.83 -15.16
N SER A 76 -17.94 -5.67 -13.87
CA SER A 76 -17.15 -4.53 -13.38
C SER A 76 -15.82 -4.99 -12.79
N SER A 77 -14.77 -5.01 -13.62
CA SER A 77 -13.41 -5.21 -13.13
C SER A 77 -12.89 -3.99 -12.37
N TYR A 78 -11.98 -4.20 -11.41
CA TYR A 78 -11.31 -3.12 -10.69
C TYR A 78 -10.74 -2.03 -11.63
N SER A 79 -10.16 -2.45 -12.76
CA SER A 79 -9.58 -1.55 -13.76
C SER A 79 -10.63 -0.64 -14.40
N ARG A 80 -11.82 -1.17 -14.73
CA ARG A 80 -12.93 -0.37 -15.26
C ARG A 80 -13.45 0.62 -14.23
N LEU A 81 -13.72 0.15 -13.00
CA LEU A 81 -14.18 1.02 -11.91
C LEU A 81 -13.23 2.21 -11.69
N ILE A 82 -11.92 1.95 -11.62
CA ILE A 82 -10.93 3.03 -11.43
C ILE A 82 -10.91 3.97 -12.64
N HIS A 83 -10.92 3.43 -13.86
CA HIS A 83 -10.99 4.24 -15.07
C HIS A 83 -12.20 5.17 -15.06
N ASP A 84 -13.38 4.65 -14.72
CA ASP A 84 -14.63 5.41 -14.75
C ASP A 84 -14.67 6.47 -13.63
N LEU A 85 -14.10 6.17 -12.46
CA LEU A 85 -13.89 7.15 -11.40
C LEU A 85 -12.97 8.30 -11.84
N TYR A 86 -11.88 8.00 -12.57
CA TYR A 86 -10.98 9.04 -13.10
C TYR A 86 -11.63 9.86 -14.23
N LYS A 87 -12.37 9.22 -15.16
CA LYS A 87 -13.13 9.91 -16.22
C LYS A 87 -14.12 10.93 -15.63
N ARG A 88 -14.63 10.65 -14.42
CA ARG A 88 -15.57 11.49 -13.68
C ARG A 88 -14.92 12.45 -12.69
N GLN A 89 -13.59 12.52 -12.66
CA GLN A 89 -12.82 13.37 -11.74
C GLN A 89 -13.13 13.11 -10.25
N LEU A 90 -13.62 11.92 -9.90
CA LEU A 90 -13.84 11.52 -8.51
C LEU A 90 -12.51 11.08 -7.90
N LEU A 91 -11.89 11.97 -7.11
CA LEU A 91 -10.59 11.77 -6.48
C LEU A 91 -10.63 10.86 -5.23
N LEU A 92 -11.32 9.72 -5.33
CA LEU A 92 -11.42 8.77 -4.23
C LEU A 92 -10.14 7.94 -4.09
N ASN A 93 -9.53 8.02 -2.91
CA ASN A 93 -8.38 7.19 -2.58
C ASN A 93 -8.80 5.72 -2.40
N ARG A 94 -7.94 4.80 -2.83
CA ARG A 94 -8.10 3.34 -2.70
C ARG A 94 -8.27 2.90 -1.24
N LYS A 95 -7.68 3.63 -0.28
CA LYS A 95 -7.90 3.42 1.15
C LYS A 95 -9.39 3.55 1.51
N ILE A 96 -10.01 4.64 1.08
CA ILE A 96 -11.40 4.97 1.38
C ILE A 96 -12.32 3.99 0.65
N LEU A 97 -12.06 3.71 -0.63
CA LEU A 97 -12.81 2.71 -1.41
C LEU A 97 -12.78 1.33 -0.74
N ALA A 98 -11.62 0.88 -0.26
CA ALA A 98 -11.51 -0.40 0.44
C ALA A 98 -12.22 -0.42 1.79
N GLN A 99 -12.26 0.71 2.50
CA GLN A 99 -13.01 0.82 3.75
C GLN A 99 -14.52 0.78 3.50
N ILE A 100 -15.00 1.52 2.49
CA ILE A 100 -16.40 1.49 2.05
C ILE A 100 -16.79 0.06 1.63
N ALA A 101 -15.90 -0.64 0.92
CA ALA A 101 -16.10 -2.03 0.50
C ALA A 101 -16.44 -2.96 1.67
N ILE A 102 -15.75 -2.76 2.80
CA ILE A 102 -15.90 -3.59 4.00
C ILE A 102 -17.13 -3.15 4.80
N SER A 103 -17.28 -1.84 5.02
CA SER A 103 -18.34 -1.29 5.87
C SER A 103 -19.73 -1.45 5.24
N ASN A 104 -19.86 -1.26 3.92
CA ASN A 104 -21.13 -1.43 3.22
C ASN A 104 -20.91 -2.02 1.82
N ARG A 105 -21.20 -3.33 1.70
CA ARG A 105 -21.01 -4.09 0.46
C ARG A 105 -21.89 -3.57 -0.70
N ASN A 106 -23.02 -2.92 -0.42
CA ASN A 106 -23.90 -2.33 -1.45
C ASN A 106 -23.33 -1.03 -2.03
N SER A 107 -22.57 -0.26 -1.26
CA SER A 107 -22.17 1.09 -1.66
C SER A 107 -21.30 1.14 -2.91
N ILE A 108 -20.40 0.18 -3.13
CA ILE A 108 -19.57 0.19 -4.35
C ILE A 108 -20.41 -0.08 -5.59
N TYR A 109 -21.47 -0.88 -5.48
CA TYR A 109 -22.38 -1.10 -6.59
C TYR A 109 -23.14 0.18 -6.97
N ILE A 110 -23.61 0.94 -5.97
CA ILE A 110 -24.25 2.25 -6.21
C ILE A 110 -23.27 3.19 -6.90
N ILE A 111 -22.03 3.28 -6.41
CA ILE A 111 -20.98 4.09 -7.04
C ILE A 111 -20.74 3.64 -8.47
N SER A 112 -20.64 2.32 -8.72
CA SER A 112 -20.44 1.77 -10.06
C SER A 112 -21.57 2.15 -11.01
N ASN A 113 -22.83 1.99 -10.60
CA ASN A 113 -23.99 2.28 -11.44
C ASN A 113 -24.12 3.77 -11.73
N GLU A 114 -23.91 4.60 -10.71
CA GLU A 114 -23.83 6.04 -10.89
C GLU A 114 -22.74 6.37 -11.90
N THR A 115 -21.59 5.67 -11.81
CA THR A 115 -20.45 5.82 -12.73
C THR A 115 -20.67 5.32 -14.15
N VAL A 116 -21.71 4.53 -14.41
CA VAL A 116 -22.11 4.13 -15.78
C VAL A 116 -23.13 5.10 -16.36
N LYS A 117 -24.19 5.45 -15.63
CA LYS A 117 -25.30 6.31 -16.12
C LYS A 117 -24.85 7.63 -16.75
N GLU A 118 -23.97 8.37 -16.08
CA GLU A 118 -23.46 9.64 -16.61
C GLU A 118 -22.51 9.54 -17.82
N VAL A 119 -21.95 8.36 -18.10
CA VAL A 119 -21.07 8.20 -19.28
C VAL A 119 -21.91 8.17 -20.54
N ASP A 120 -23.04 7.45 -20.50
CA ASP A 120 -23.94 7.31 -21.64
C ASP A 120 -24.52 8.66 -22.07
N TRP A 121 -24.88 9.57 -21.17
CA TRP A 121 -25.41 10.89 -21.58
C TRP A 121 -24.34 11.80 -22.21
N LYS A 122 -23.09 11.76 -21.75
CA LYS A 122 -21.99 12.55 -22.35
C LYS A 122 -21.59 12.04 -23.72
N GLU A 123 -21.61 10.72 -23.91
CA GLU A 123 -21.37 10.09 -25.21
C GLU A 123 -22.55 10.36 -26.16
N SER A 124 -23.78 10.38 -25.66
CA SER A 124 -24.99 10.76 -26.43
C SER A 124 -25.02 12.24 -26.81
N ALA A 125 -24.46 13.13 -25.98
CA ALA A 125 -24.41 14.57 -26.23
C ALA A 125 -23.27 15.02 -27.17
N GLY A 126 -22.40 14.09 -27.63
CA GLY A 126 -21.33 14.39 -28.60
C GLY A 126 -20.16 15.24 -28.07
N ILE A 127 -20.01 15.39 -26.75
CA ILE A 127 -19.11 16.39 -26.15
C ILE A 127 -17.64 15.92 -26.05
N ASN A 128 -17.33 14.63 -26.26
CA ASN A 128 -15.96 14.12 -26.10
C ASN A 128 -15.25 13.83 -27.43
N GLY A 129 -14.44 14.78 -27.90
CA GLY A 129 -13.48 14.62 -28.99
C GLY A 129 -12.17 13.95 -28.58
N VAL A 130 -12.19 12.65 -28.26
CA VAL A 130 -10.95 11.84 -28.25
C VAL A 130 -11.19 10.57 -29.08
N PRO A 131 -10.53 10.41 -30.24
CA PRO A 131 -10.72 9.22 -31.07
C PRO A 131 -10.18 8.00 -30.34
N ARG A 132 -11.02 6.97 -30.15
CA ARG A 132 -10.50 5.62 -29.91
C ARG A 132 -9.69 5.22 -31.13
N ARG A 133 -8.36 5.12 -31.03
CA ARG A 133 -7.54 4.43 -32.04
C ARG A 133 -8.07 3.00 -32.16
N MET A 134 -8.79 2.72 -33.24
CA MET A 134 -9.08 1.37 -33.66
C MET A 134 -7.75 0.73 -34.10
N ASN A 135 -7.25 -0.23 -33.33
CA ASN A 135 -6.19 -1.10 -33.82
C ASN A 135 -6.80 -2.09 -34.83
N SER A 136 -6.90 -1.68 -36.10
CA SER A 136 -7.04 -2.60 -37.23
C SER A 136 -5.66 -3.15 -37.57
N GLY A 137 -5.25 -4.20 -36.86
CA GLY A 137 -4.07 -4.99 -37.18
C GLY A 137 -4.48 -6.30 -37.84
N ARG A 138 -4.89 -6.24 -39.11
CA ARG A 138 -4.90 -7.38 -40.02
C ARG A 138 -3.58 -7.29 -40.78
N VAL A 139 -2.61 -8.12 -40.41
CA VAL A 139 -1.42 -8.36 -41.22
C VAL A 139 -1.75 -9.55 -42.11
N GLU A 140 -1.37 -9.40 -43.38
CA GLU A 140 -1.47 -10.37 -44.48
C GLU A 140 -1.01 -11.79 -44.10
#